data_AF-X1AMF1-F1
#
_entry.id   AF-X1AMF1-F1
#
_cell.length_a   1.000
_cell.length_b   1.000
_cell.length_c   1.000
_cell.angle_alpha   90.00
_cell.angle_beta   90.00
_cell.angle_gamma   90.00
#
_symmetry.space_group_name_H-M   'P 1'
#
loop_
_entity.id
_entity.type
_entity.pdbx_description
1 polymer ?
#
loop_
_entity_poly.entity_id
_entity_poly.type
_entity_poly.pdbx_seq_one_letter_code
_entity_poly.pdbx_strand_id
1 'polypeptide(L)'
;MYPTELETYEELSEQPEIMCRGGSIIVSPFGEVLAGPLYDREGILYAELDMSEITKSKVDLDVVGHYARPDIFKLQVNSEPQIPVSYGYSKSH
;
A
#
# COMPACT_ATOMS: atom_id res chain seq x y z
N MET A 1 2.14 -22.27 14.70
CA MET A 1 1.05 -22.82 15.52
C MET A 1 0.63 -21.76 16.53
N TYR A 2 -0.68 -21.51 16.69
CA TYR A 2 -1.17 -20.50 17.62
C TYR A 2 -1.01 -20.95 19.08
N PRO A 3 -0.87 -20.02 20.04
CA PRO A 3 -0.86 -20.35 21.46
C PRO A 3 -2.16 -21.05 21.89
N THR A 4 -2.04 -22.12 22.67
CA THR A 4 -3.17 -22.91 23.18
C THR A 4 -4.04 -22.19 24.21
N GLU A 5 -3.52 -21.10 24.78
CA GLU A 5 -4.18 -20.31 25.83
C GLU A 5 -5.21 -19.30 25.30
N LEU A 6 -5.40 -19.22 23.97
CA LEU A 6 -6.38 -18.31 23.38
C LEU A 6 -7.80 -18.81 23.65
N GLU A 7 -8.69 -17.92 24.10
CA GLU A 7 -10.12 -18.22 24.32
C GLU A 7 -10.80 -18.82 23.07
N THR A 8 -10.29 -18.49 21.88
CA THR A 8 -10.82 -18.94 20.58
C THR A 8 -9.98 -20.05 19.93
N TYR A 9 -9.14 -20.77 20.69
CA TYR A 9 -8.24 -21.78 20.13
C TYR A 9 -8.97 -22.90 19.36
N GLU A 10 -10.12 -23.37 19.86
CA GLU A 10 -10.93 -24.39 19.19
C GLU A 10 -11.42 -23.89 17.82
N GLU A 11 -11.96 -22.68 17.76
CA GLU A 11 -12.41 -22.04 16.50
C GLU A 11 -11.25 -21.85 15.51
N LEU A 12 -10.06 -21.50 16.01
CA LEU A 12 -8.85 -21.35 15.20
C LEU A 12 -8.33 -22.69 14.67
N SER A 13 -8.56 -23.79 15.40
CA SER A 13 -8.11 -25.14 15.00
C SER A 13 -8.89 -25.71 13.81
N GLU A 14 -10.10 -25.20 13.57
CA GLU A 14 -10.94 -25.56 12.42
C GLU A 14 -10.63 -24.72 11.17
N GLN A 15 -9.82 -23.67 11.29
CA GLN A 15 -9.46 -22.80 10.17
C GLN A 15 -8.43 -23.48 9.24
N PRO A 16 -8.39 -23.11 7.95
CA PRO A 16 -7.33 -23.56 7.06
C PRO A 16 -5.97 -23.07 7.54
N GLU A 17 -4.93 -23.89 7.34
CA GLU A 17 -3.55 -23.55 7.70
C GLU A 17 -3.08 -22.25 7.02
N ILE A 18 -3.50 -22.02 5.77
CA ILE A 18 -3.25 -20.80 5.02
C ILE A 18 -4.55 -19.98 4.94
N MET A 19 -4.70 -19.02 5.85
CA MET A 19 -5.82 -18.07 5.82
C MET A 19 -5.58 -16.92 4.84
N CYS A 20 -4.33 -16.46 4.74
CA CYS A 20 -3.91 -15.40 3.83
C CYS A 20 -2.86 -15.97 2.87
N ARG A 21 -3.24 -16.12 1.60
CA ARG A 21 -2.41 -16.78 0.59
C ARG A 21 -1.18 -15.96 0.14
N GLY A 22 -1.00 -14.75 0.66
CA GLY A 22 0.03 -13.84 0.17
C GLY A 22 -0.30 -13.32 -1.24
N GLY A 23 0.69 -13.31 -2.12
CA GLY A 23 0.57 -12.75 -3.47
C GLY A 23 1.50 -11.57 -3.74
N SER A 24 2.58 -11.41 -2.97
CA SER A 24 3.62 -10.41 -3.25
C SER A 24 4.09 -10.53 -4.71
N ILE A 25 4.26 -9.39 -5.38
CA ILE A 25 4.58 -9.30 -6.80
C ILE A 25 5.38 -8.02 -7.06
N ILE A 26 6.24 -8.03 -8.06
CA ILE A 26 6.97 -6.86 -8.57
C ILE A 26 6.51 -6.64 -10.00
N VAL A 27 6.06 -5.42 -10.32
CA VAL A 27 5.51 -5.07 -11.63
C VAL A 27 6.25 -3.85 -12.19
N SER A 28 6.60 -3.88 -13.47
CA SER A 28 7.26 -2.78 -14.17
C SER A 28 6.32 -1.60 -14.41
N PRO A 29 6.84 -0.40 -14.74
CA PRO A 29 6.02 0.75 -15.11
C PRO A 29 5.09 0.51 -16.31
N PHE A 30 5.36 -0.49 -17.14
CA PHE A 30 4.55 -0.88 -18.30
C PHE A 30 3.53 -1.98 -17.98
N GLY A 31 3.44 -2.42 -16.72
CA GLY A 31 2.51 -3.45 -16.28
C GLY A 31 3.02 -4.89 -16.44
N GLU A 32 4.30 -5.09 -16.79
CA GLU A 32 4.90 -6.41 -16.88
C GLU A 32 5.23 -6.96 -15.48
N VAL A 33 4.97 -8.25 -15.25
CA VAL A 33 5.32 -8.90 -13.98
C VAL A 33 6.78 -9.31 -13.99
N LEU A 34 7.60 -8.65 -13.16
CA LEU A 34 9.04 -8.91 -13.05
C LEU A 34 9.35 -10.06 -12.07
N ALA A 35 8.54 -10.24 -11.02
CA ALA A 35 8.66 -11.34 -10.07
C ALA A 35 7.34 -11.62 -9.35
N GLY A 36 7.05 -12.88 -9.03
CA GLY A 36 5.80 -13.29 -8.39
C GLY A 36 4.68 -13.58 -9.40
N PRO A 37 3.40 -13.65 -8.96
CA PRO A 37 2.96 -13.53 -7.57
C PRO A 37 3.41 -14.73 -6.70
N LEU A 38 3.80 -14.45 -5.45
CA LEU A 38 4.19 -15.49 -4.49
C LEU A 38 3.00 -15.91 -3.62
N TYR A 39 2.35 -17.01 -4.00
CA TYR A 39 1.23 -17.57 -3.25
C TYR A 39 1.61 -18.76 -2.38
N ASP A 40 0.85 -18.94 -1.31
CA ASP A 40 0.78 -20.15 -0.46
C ASP A 40 2.11 -20.59 0.16
N ARG A 41 3.12 -19.71 0.15
CA ARG A 41 4.46 -19.97 0.71
C ARG A 41 5.17 -18.69 1.11
N GLU A 42 6.07 -18.82 2.07
CA GLU A 42 7.03 -17.79 2.42
C GLU A 42 8.16 -17.73 1.38
N GLY A 43 8.74 -16.55 1.17
CA GLY A 43 9.84 -16.37 0.25
C GLY A 43 10.19 -14.91 0.01
N ILE A 44 11.33 -14.70 -0.66
CA ILE A 44 11.83 -13.38 -1.05
C ILE A 44 11.81 -13.30 -2.58
N LEU A 45 11.20 -12.24 -3.12
CA LEU A 45 11.21 -11.93 -4.54
C LEU A 45 12.31 -10.92 -4.84
N TYR A 46 13.04 -11.15 -5.92
CA TYR A 46 14.08 -10.26 -6.43
C TYR A 46 13.77 -9.94 -7.90
N ALA A 47 14.07 -8.71 -8.32
CA ALA A 47 14.02 -8.29 -9.71
C ALA A 47 15.12 -7.24 -9.95
N GLU A 48 15.71 -7.26 -11.14
CA GLU A 48 16.56 -6.17 -11.61
C GLU A 48 15.69 -5.05 -12.17
N LEU A 49 16.03 -3.81 -11.87
CA LEU A 49 15.23 -2.65 -12.27
C LEU A 49 16.04 -1.76 -13.21
N ASP A 50 15.54 -1.55 -14.43
CA ASP A 50 16.01 -0.47 -15.30
C ASP A 50 15.27 0.83 -14.94
N MET A 51 15.97 1.70 -14.22
CA MET A 51 15.42 2.99 -13.79
C MET A 51 15.07 3.93 -14.96
N SER A 52 15.61 3.68 -16.16
CA SER A 52 15.26 4.46 -17.35
C SER A 52 13.82 4.24 -17.81
N GLU A 53 13.19 3.13 -17.43
CA GLU A 53 11.80 2.82 -17.76
C GLU A 53 10.80 3.80 -17.14
N ILE A 54 11.14 4.42 -16.00
CA ILE A 54 10.29 5.43 -15.36
C ILE A 54 10.12 6.65 -16.27
N THR A 55 11.21 7.11 -16.88
CA THR A 55 11.15 8.24 -17.80
C THR A 55 10.39 7.86 -19.06
N LYS A 56 10.62 6.66 -19.60
CA LYS A 56 9.92 6.15 -20.79
C LYS A 56 8.41 6.07 -20.55
N SER A 57 7.96 5.51 -19.42
CA SER A 57 6.53 5.38 -19.12
C SER A 57 5.84 6.73 -18.93
N LYS A 58 6.55 7.74 -18.40
CA LYS A 58 6.02 9.11 -18.30
C LYS A 58 5.92 9.83 -19.65
N VAL A 59 6.72 9.46 -20.65
CA VAL A 59 6.53 9.98 -22.01
C VAL A 59 5.17 9.52 -22.55
N ASP A 60 4.79 8.27 -22.29
CA ASP A 60 3.49 7.75 -22.69
C ASP A 60 2.34 8.34 -21.86
N LEU A 61 2.50 8.43 -20.54
CA LEU A 61 1.48 8.94 -19.62
C LEU A 61 2.08 9.66 -18.39
N ASP A 62 2.04 11.00 -18.41
CA ASP A 62 2.41 11.86 -17.28
C ASP A 62 1.18 12.53 -16.66
N VAL A 63 0.56 11.83 -15.69
CA VAL A 63 -0.73 12.21 -15.09
C VAL A 63 -0.72 13.51 -14.28
N VAL A 64 0.43 13.89 -13.70
CA VAL A 64 0.57 15.13 -12.91
C VAL A 64 1.29 16.24 -13.68
N GLY A 65 1.82 15.96 -14.87
CA GLY A 65 2.44 16.94 -15.76
C GLY A 65 1.60 17.19 -17.00
N HIS A 66 2.02 16.67 -18.16
CA HIS A 66 1.44 17.12 -19.43
C HIS A 66 -0.03 16.73 -19.65
N TYR A 67 -0.50 15.64 -19.05
CA TYR A 67 -1.92 15.27 -19.07
C TYR A 67 -2.75 15.99 -18.01
N ALA A 68 -2.12 16.74 -17.10
CA ALA A 68 -2.85 17.48 -16.08
C ALA A 68 -3.65 18.65 -16.69
N ARG A 69 -4.85 18.88 -16.14
CA ARG A 69 -5.73 20.01 -16.49
C ARG A 69 -5.89 20.95 -15.29
N PRO A 70 -4.85 21.71 -14.91
CA PRO A 70 -4.90 22.60 -13.74
C PRO A 70 -5.92 23.75 -13.90
N ASP A 71 -6.37 24.01 -15.13
CA ASP A 71 -7.45 24.94 -15.45
C ASP A 71 -8.85 24.37 -15.10
N ILE A 72 -8.99 23.06 -14.95
CA ILE A 72 -10.25 22.39 -14.56
C ILE A 72 -10.17 21.88 -13.12
N PHE A 73 -9.12 21.12 -12.80
CA PHE A 73 -9.00 20.40 -11.53
C PHE A 73 -7.79 20.87 -10.73
N LYS A 74 -8.02 21.08 -9.44
CA LYS A 74 -6.97 21.36 -8.46
C LYS A 74 -7.19 20.54 -7.20
N LEU A 75 -6.19 19.75 -6.81
CA LEU A 75 -6.15 19.08 -5.52
C LEU A 75 -5.33 19.93 -4.53
N GLN A 76 -5.89 20.19 -3.35
CA GLN A 76 -5.18 20.80 -2.23
C GLN A 76 -5.14 19.80 -1.07
N VAL A 77 -3.96 19.57 -0.52
CA VAL A 77 -3.75 18.64 0.59
C VAL A 77 -3.42 19.44 1.84
N ASN A 78 -4.19 19.24 2.91
CA ASN A 78 -3.81 19.69 4.24
C ASN A 78 -2.89 18.62 4.87
N SER A 79 -1.61 18.94 5.00
CA SER A 79 -0.62 18.06 5.63
C SER A 79 -0.36 18.37 7.10
N GLU A 80 -1.13 19.28 7.71
CA GLU A 80 -0.97 19.60 9.13
C GLU A 80 -1.41 18.42 10.01
N PRO A 81 -0.62 18.08 11.04
CA PRO A 81 -1.03 17.09 12.03
C PRO A 81 -2.36 17.52 12.69
N GLN A 82 -3.37 16.66 12.61
CA GLN A 82 -4.66 16.89 13.24
C GLN A 82 -4.67 16.21 14.61
N ILE A 83 -4.98 16.99 15.66
CA ILE A 83 -5.20 16.42 16.99
C ILE A 83 -6.65 15.91 17.11
N PRO A 84 -6.89 14.69 17.61
CA PRO A 84 -8.25 14.16 17.72
C PRO A 84 -9.17 14.95 18.66
N VAL A 85 -8.60 15.61 19.68
CA VAL A 85 -9.34 16.36 20.70
C VAL A 85 -8.54 17.60 21.13
N SER A 86 -9.20 18.76 21.20
CA SER A 86 -8.64 20.01 21.76
C SER A 86 -9.50 20.48 22.95
N TYR A 87 -8.89 20.69 24.12
CA TYR A 87 -9.57 21.27 25.28
C TYR A 87 -9.36 22.79 25.32
N GLY A 88 -10.44 23.56 25.22
CA GLY A 88 -10.39 25.01 25.40
C GLY A 88 -10.40 25.37 26.89
N TYR A 89 -9.32 25.95 27.41
CA TYR A 89 -9.35 26.58 28.74
C TYR A 89 -9.75 28.05 28.60
N SER A 90 -10.94 28.39 29.07
CA SER A 90 -11.32 29.79 29.34
C SER A 90 -10.60 30.25 30.60
N LYS A 91 -9.56 31.08 30.48
CA LYS A 91 -9.07 31.87 31.61
C LYS A 91 -10.11 32.93 31.96
N SER A 92 -10.90 32.67 33.00
CA SER A 92 -11.62 33.73 33.72
C SER A 92 -10.60 34.67 34.34
N HIS A 93 -10.67 35.94 33.96
CA HIS A 93 -9.97 37.04 34.63
C HIS A 93 -10.54 37.25 36.03
#